data_AF-A0A1G1WFR5-F1
#
_entry.id   AF-A0A1G1WFR5-F1
#
_cell.length_a   1.000
_cell.length_b   1.000
_cell.length_c   1.000
_cell.angle_alpha   90.00
_cell.angle_beta   90.00
_cell.angle_gamma   90.00
#
_symmetry.space_group_name_H-M   'P 1'
#
loop_
_entity.id
_entity.type
_entity.pdbx_description
1 polymer ?
#
loop_
_entity_poly.entity_id
_entity_poly.type
_entity_poly.pdbx_seq_one_letter_code
_entity_poly.pdbx_strand_id
1 'polypeptide(L)'
;MRSTVVEFFAHQLNTDPDIFGQTIDALEHITDRKKVLEHFYAENQEKVKKILTDLKLTYPTGEELYSLIGKNVKKLDKQIFELLDKPVCISNEGCANLISSVFALHKDRSGFFLKRKVAEALLRKNPPKAIMKELGYKNVDEMIEREELFEIYAALRFMEDREWLNTTYIAEYRKLKKEDFEERAIEIRVLDMKKWKKVTEAFVGKKLHPMSHLKELGLIFVVPSTELKDASTTYLFVMTSHYLDEVNLYSNYFKYYSEGSDFGEKVVSAIRGDVPDASLSKGDSNKWLVIQRYLFKEDPKDIRLGVPHINPEALYHRGASHTLLKMAKFVPALHFLIWEHTNYLAVWFPTKSGDQRLVNFNFMDNIMNVMIKRKFEDRYTYHFHEALWNKIFINYFGVDKLEKVVVENLLQGWFNIRKI
;
A
#
# COMPACT_ATOMS: atom_id res chain seq x y z
N MET A 1 0.29 30.54 -17.41
CA MET A 1 0.71 29.99 -16.10
C MET A 1 -0.19 28.82 -15.70
N ARG A 2 -1.51 28.99 -15.53
CA ARG A 2 -2.44 27.89 -15.22
C ARG A 2 -2.38 26.73 -16.22
N SER A 3 -2.43 27.00 -17.53
CA SER A 3 -2.28 25.96 -18.58
C SER A 3 -1.01 25.14 -18.42
N THR A 4 0.13 25.81 -18.22
CA THR A 4 1.44 25.18 -17.99
C THR A 4 1.48 24.33 -16.70
N VAL A 5 0.81 24.76 -15.64
CA VAL A 5 0.73 24.00 -14.37
C VAL A 5 -0.17 22.77 -14.52
N VAL A 6 -1.29 22.89 -15.22
CA VAL A 6 -2.17 21.76 -15.57
C VAL A 6 -1.41 20.73 -16.40
N GLU A 7 -0.72 21.16 -17.46
CA GLU A 7 0.13 20.29 -18.29
C GLU A 7 1.20 19.57 -17.46
N PHE A 8 1.88 20.30 -16.58
CA PHE A 8 2.92 19.73 -15.71
C PHE A 8 2.42 18.54 -14.88
N PHE A 9 1.26 18.68 -14.22
CA PHE A 9 0.70 17.61 -13.41
C PHE A 9 0.02 16.53 -14.25
N ALA A 10 -0.66 16.89 -15.34
CA ALA A 10 -1.31 15.94 -16.24
C ALA A 10 -0.30 14.94 -16.84
N HIS A 11 0.86 15.43 -17.29
CA HIS A 11 1.93 14.56 -17.78
C HIS A 11 2.50 13.62 -16.71
N GLN A 12 2.58 14.08 -15.45
CA GLN A 12 3.02 13.23 -14.34
C GLN A 12 1.98 12.18 -13.95
N LEU A 13 0.70 12.50 -14.08
CA LEU A 13 -0.42 11.60 -13.84
C LEU A 13 -0.71 10.67 -15.03
N ASN A 14 -0.03 10.88 -16.16
CA ASN A 14 -0.32 10.19 -17.43
C ASN A 14 -1.79 10.33 -17.84
N THR A 15 -2.33 11.55 -17.74
CA THR A 15 -3.70 11.91 -18.13
C THR A 15 -3.68 13.05 -19.15
N ASP A 16 -4.81 13.21 -19.84
CA ASP A 16 -5.02 14.30 -20.78
C ASP A 16 -5.13 15.65 -20.04
N PRO A 17 -4.36 16.69 -20.44
CA PRO A 17 -4.40 18.00 -19.81
C PRO A 17 -5.79 18.66 -19.78
N ASP A 18 -6.64 18.44 -20.78
CA ASP A 18 -7.98 19.01 -20.82
C ASP A 18 -8.90 18.32 -19.80
N ILE A 19 -8.83 16.99 -19.71
CA ILE A 19 -9.56 16.21 -18.69
C ILE A 19 -9.13 16.64 -17.29
N PHE A 20 -7.82 16.77 -17.07
CA PHE A 20 -7.28 17.19 -15.79
C PHE A 20 -7.67 18.64 -15.47
N GLY A 21 -7.60 19.56 -16.45
CA GLY A 21 -8.03 20.94 -16.31
C GLY A 21 -9.49 21.06 -15.88
N GLN A 22 -10.40 20.34 -16.54
CA GLN A 22 -11.82 20.30 -16.16
C GLN A 22 -12.06 19.75 -14.75
N THR A 23 -11.24 18.78 -14.33
CA THR A 23 -11.27 18.24 -12.96
C THR A 23 -10.86 19.29 -11.94
N ILE A 24 -9.81 20.05 -12.23
CA ILE A 24 -9.34 21.14 -11.37
C ILE A 24 -10.37 22.27 -11.31
N ASP A 25 -10.96 22.66 -12.43
CA ASP A 25 -12.04 23.65 -12.48
C ASP A 25 -13.23 23.23 -11.61
N ALA A 26 -13.62 21.95 -11.66
CA ALA A 26 -14.69 21.41 -10.83
C ALA A 26 -14.33 21.47 -9.33
N LEU A 27 -13.10 21.09 -8.95
CA LEU A 27 -12.62 21.15 -7.57
C LEU A 27 -12.59 22.58 -7.02
N GLU A 28 -12.07 23.55 -7.79
CA GLU A 28 -12.04 24.96 -7.39
C GLU A 28 -13.46 25.51 -7.20
N HIS A 29 -14.37 25.17 -8.12
CA HIS A 29 -15.76 25.63 -8.06
C HIS A 29 -16.50 25.07 -6.82
N ILE A 30 -16.34 23.78 -6.54
CA ILE A 30 -17.04 23.10 -5.44
C ILE A 30 -16.53 23.54 -4.07
N THR A 31 -15.22 23.76 -3.95
CA THR A 31 -14.60 24.11 -2.66
C THR A 31 -14.47 25.60 -2.41
N ASP A 32 -14.75 26.44 -3.42
CA ASP A 32 -14.43 27.87 -3.46
C ASP A 32 -12.95 28.18 -3.15
N ARG A 33 -12.05 27.21 -3.42
CA ARG A 33 -10.61 27.35 -3.24
C ARG A 33 -9.92 27.51 -4.59
N LYS A 34 -9.53 28.73 -4.91
CA LYS A 34 -8.83 29.05 -6.17
C LYS A 34 -7.31 28.98 -6.01
N LYS A 35 -6.61 28.74 -7.11
CA LYS A 35 -5.14 28.72 -7.21
C LYS A 35 -4.45 27.65 -6.36
N VAL A 36 -5.18 26.63 -5.95
CA VAL A 36 -4.66 25.53 -5.12
C VAL A 36 -3.58 24.76 -5.89
N LEU A 37 -3.81 24.52 -7.19
CA LEU A 37 -2.86 23.79 -8.02
C LEU A 37 -1.56 24.58 -8.28
N GLU A 38 -1.65 25.89 -8.49
CA GLU A 38 -0.49 26.77 -8.67
C GLU A 38 0.33 26.88 -7.38
N HIS A 39 -0.32 26.99 -6.23
CA HIS A 39 0.38 26.94 -4.95
C HIS A 39 1.08 25.60 -4.74
N PHE A 40 0.40 24.50 -5.08
CA PHE A 40 0.98 23.16 -5.00
C PHE A 40 2.18 22.99 -5.94
N TYR A 41 2.13 23.57 -7.15
CA TYR A 41 3.26 23.61 -8.06
C TYR A 41 4.46 24.34 -7.45
N ALA A 42 4.25 25.53 -6.88
CA ALA A 42 5.31 26.30 -6.23
C ALA A 42 5.94 25.53 -5.05
N GLU A 43 5.11 24.91 -4.20
CA GLU A 43 5.56 24.04 -3.10
C GLU A 43 6.46 22.91 -3.63
N ASN A 44 6.07 22.27 -4.74
CA ASN A 44 6.87 21.21 -5.36
C ASN A 44 8.23 21.74 -5.82
N GLN A 45 8.29 22.90 -6.49
CA GLN A 45 9.56 23.48 -6.94
C GLN A 45 10.49 23.82 -5.77
N GLU A 46 9.95 24.39 -4.69
CA GLU A 46 10.72 24.71 -3.48
C GLU A 46 11.27 23.45 -2.80
N LYS A 47 10.45 22.40 -2.67
CA LYS A 47 10.88 21.13 -2.10
C LYS A 47 11.98 20.47 -2.92
N VAL A 48 11.84 20.45 -4.24
CA VAL A 48 12.86 19.91 -5.14
C VAL A 48 14.17 20.68 -4.99
N LYS A 49 14.11 22.02 -5.01
CA LYS A 49 15.29 22.87 -4.81
C LYS A 49 15.98 22.57 -3.48
N LYS A 50 15.21 22.42 -2.40
CA LYS A 50 15.74 22.04 -1.08
C LYS A 50 16.44 20.69 -1.12
N ILE A 51 15.79 19.66 -1.67
CA ILE A 51 16.37 18.32 -1.79
C ILE A 51 17.66 18.35 -2.59
N LEU A 52 17.69 19.03 -3.75
CA LEU A 52 18.90 19.15 -4.56
C LEU A 52 20.02 19.86 -3.79
N THR A 53 19.71 20.92 -3.04
CA THR A 53 20.67 21.63 -2.20
C THR A 53 21.22 20.73 -1.09
N ASP A 54 20.35 20.00 -0.38
CA ASP A 54 20.73 19.07 0.69
C ASP A 54 21.60 17.91 0.16
N LEU A 55 21.32 17.48 -1.08
CA LEU A 55 22.10 16.49 -1.81
C LEU A 55 23.35 17.06 -2.49
N LYS A 56 23.58 18.38 -2.40
CA LYS A 56 24.69 19.12 -3.03
C LYS A 56 24.74 18.92 -4.56
N LEU A 57 23.58 18.94 -5.19
CA LEU A 57 23.39 18.83 -6.64
C LEU A 57 22.89 20.17 -7.21
N THR A 58 23.50 20.60 -8.31
CA THR A 58 23.08 21.84 -9.01
C THR A 58 22.31 21.54 -10.29
N TYR A 59 22.84 20.64 -11.13
CA TYR A 59 22.24 20.24 -12.42
C TYR A 59 22.45 18.74 -12.68
N PRO A 60 21.90 17.86 -11.82
CA PRO A 60 22.10 16.43 -11.99
C PRO A 60 21.35 15.90 -13.21
N THR A 61 21.90 14.86 -13.82
CA THR A 61 21.13 13.97 -14.70
C THR A 61 20.13 13.13 -13.88
N GLY A 62 19.09 12.62 -14.54
CA GLY A 62 18.13 11.71 -13.91
C GLY A 62 18.80 10.48 -13.29
N GLU A 63 19.80 9.92 -13.96
CA GLU A 63 20.58 8.77 -13.51
C GLU A 63 21.42 9.08 -12.25
N GLU A 64 22.05 10.25 -12.21
CA GLU A 64 22.83 10.69 -11.05
C GLU A 64 21.94 10.87 -9.82
N LEU A 65 20.80 11.55 -9.98
CA LEU A 65 19.85 11.75 -8.90
C LEU A 65 19.28 10.41 -8.42
N TYR A 66 18.86 9.53 -9.33
CA TYR A 66 18.36 8.20 -8.99
C TYR A 66 19.40 7.37 -8.21
N SER A 67 20.66 7.37 -8.67
CA SER A 67 21.76 6.68 -8.01
C SER A 67 21.99 7.22 -6.59
N LEU A 68 21.93 8.53 -6.40
CA LEU A 68 22.12 9.16 -5.09
C LEU A 68 20.95 8.89 -4.13
N ILE A 69 19.71 8.91 -4.63
CA ILE A 69 18.53 8.50 -3.84
C ILE A 69 18.69 7.04 -3.38
N GLY A 70 19.08 6.15 -4.29
CA GLY A 70 19.33 4.74 -3.95
C GLY A 70 20.42 4.55 -2.88
N LYS A 71 21.51 5.35 -2.93
CA LYS A 71 22.54 5.36 -1.87
C LYS A 71 21.98 5.82 -0.52
N ASN A 72 21.11 6.83 -0.51
CA ASN A 72 20.46 7.29 0.72
C ASN A 72 19.54 6.22 1.31
N VAL A 73 18.80 5.46 0.48
CA VAL A 73 17.97 4.34 0.93
C VAL A 73 18.84 3.29 1.63
N LYS A 74 19.94 2.87 1.01
CA LYS A 74 20.87 1.89 1.62
C LYS A 74 21.46 2.38 2.94
N LYS A 75 21.80 3.68 3.01
CA LYS A 75 22.32 4.29 4.23
C LYS A 75 21.27 4.28 5.33
N LEU A 76 20.05 4.73 5.04
CA LEU A 76 18.93 4.71 5.98
C LEU A 76 18.64 3.30 6.46
N ASP A 77 18.63 2.32 5.55
CA ASP A 77 18.42 0.92 5.88
C ASP A 77 19.43 0.36 6.87
N LYS A 78 20.72 0.63 6.63
CA LYS A 78 21.77 0.27 7.58
C LYS A 78 21.55 0.93 8.94
N GLN A 79 21.14 2.19 8.99
CA GLN A 79 20.89 2.88 10.27
C GLN A 79 19.70 2.27 11.02
N ILE A 80 18.63 1.94 10.33
CA ILE A 80 17.46 1.28 10.93
C ILE A 80 17.83 -0.14 11.38
N PHE A 81 18.59 -0.89 10.59
CA PHE A 81 19.08 -2.22 10.94
C PHE A 81 19.90 -2.21 12.22
N GLU A 82 20.88 -1.30 12.36
CA GLU A 82 21.67 -1.18 13.59
C GLU A 82 20.82 -0.68 14.77
N LEU A 83 19.92 0.29 14.56
CA LEU A 83 19.06 0.84 15.60
C LEU A 83 18.13 -0.22 16.20
N LEU A 84 17.62 -1.14 15.38
CA LEU A 84 16.69 -2.19 15.78
C LEU A 84 17.40 -3.47 16.26
N ASP A 85 18.71 -3.39 16.55
CA ASP A 85 19.55 -4.51 16.96
C ASP A 85 19.57 -5.66 15.94
N LYS A 86 19.79 -5.29 14.67
CA LYS A 86 20.08 -6.20 13.55
C LYS A 86 19.00 -7.27 13.36
N PRO A 87 17.72 -6.87 13.14
CA PRO A 87 16.62 -7.82 13.07
C PRO A 87 16.77 -8.80 11.89
N VAL A 88 16.55 -10.08 12.15
CA VAL A 88 16.51 -11.15 11.15
C VAL A 88 15.18 -11.88 11.28
N CYS A 89 14.21 -11.51 10.45
CA CYS A 89 12.83 -11.98 10.51
C CYS A 89 12.65 -13.40 9.92
N ILE A 90 13.40 -14.38 10.44
CA ILE A 90 13.21 -15.82 10.19
C ILE A 90 12.42 -16.51 11.31
N SER A 91 12.18 -15.81 12.42
CA SER A 91 11.29 -16.18 13.52
C SER A 91 10.70 -14.93 14.16
N ASN A 92 9.70 -15.09 15.03
CA ASN A 92 9.10 -13.98 15.76
C ASN A 92 10.12 -13.26 16.65
N GLU A 93 10.99 -14.01 17.32
CA GLU A 93 12.05 -13.46 18.18
C GLU A 93 13.04 -12.62 17.38
N GLY A 94 13.48 -13.11 16.23
CA GLY A 94 14.39 -12.39 15.34
C GLY A 94 13.79 -11.13 14.72
N CYS A 95 12.46 -11.00 14.70
CA CYS A 95 11.74 -9.83 14.20
C CYS A 95 11.17 -8.93 15.32
N ALA A 96 11.36 -9.31 16.59
CA ALA A 96 10.64 -8.74 17.72
C ALA A 96 10.87 -7.24 17.89
N ASN A 97 12.12 -6.77 17.77
CA ASN A 97 12.45 -5.34 17.92
C ASN A 97 11.82 -4.49 16.81
N LEU A 98 11.80 -4.99 15.57
CA LEU A 98 11.15 -4.31 14.45
C LEU A 98 9.64 -4.20 14.69
N ILE A 99 9.00 -5.33 14.99
CA ILE A 99 7.55 -5.39 15.24
C ILE A 99 7.17 -4.49 16.43
N SER A 100 7.91 -4.57 17.54
CA SER A 100 7.65 -3.79 18.74
C SER A 100 7.83 -2.29 18.51
N SER A 101 8.85 -1.89 17.74
CA SER A 101 9.07 -0.48 17.39
C SER A 101 7.95 0.08 16.53
N VAL A 102 7.47 -0.69 15.54
CA VAL A 102 6.33 -0.28 14.73
C VAL A 102 5.07 -0.18 15.59
N PHE A 103 4.79 -1.16 16.46
CA PHE A 103 3.64 -1.11 17.37
C PHE A 103 3.71 0.11 18.29
N ALA A 104 4.87 0.43 18.86
CA ALA A 104 5.06 1.58 19.75
C ALA A 104 4.67 2.92 19.11
N LEU A 105 4.73 3.02 17.77
CA LEU A 105 4.42 4.23 17.01
C LEU A 105 2.95 4.32 16.54
N HIS A 106 2.17 3.26 16.73
CA HIS A 106 0.74 3.19 16.44
C HIS A 106 -0.09 3.13 17.73
N LYS A 107 -1.20 3.88 17.72
CA LYS A 107 -2.15 3.93 18.84
C LYS A 107 -3.15 2.79 18.78
N ASP A 108 -3.75 2.57 17.62
CA ASP A 108 -4.79 1.57 17.42
C ASP A 108 -4.18 0.24 16.99
N ARG A 109 -4.37 -0.77 17.85
CA ARG A 109 -3.78 -2.12 17.67
C ARG A 109 -4.83 -3.22 17.73
N SER A 110 -6.11 -2.84 17.72
CA SER A 110 -7.25 -3.74 17.81
C SER A 110 -8.28 -3.40 16.75
N GLY A 111 -9.04 -4.40 16.34
CA GLY A 111 -10.09 -4.23 15.35
C GLY A 111 -11.11 -5.35 15.37
N PHE A 112 -12.10 -5.19 14.49
CA PHE A 112 -13.23 -6.06 14.30
C PHE A 112 -12.90 -7.14 13.26
N PHE A 113 -12.55 -8.33 13.73
CA PHE A 113 -12.01 -9.41 12.91
C PHE A 113 -12.81 -10.70 13.04
N LEU A 114 -12.73 -11.56 12.04
CA LEU A 114 -13.38 -12.85 12.00
C LEU A 114 -12.91 -13.72 13.18
N LYS A 115 -13.88 -14.33 13.87
CA LYS A 115 -13.64 -15.22 15.01
C LYS A 115 -12.90 -16.46 14.56
N ARG A 116 -11.96 -16.91 15.41
CA ARG A 116 -11.18 -18.14 15.18
C ARG A 116 -12.06 -19.36 14.85
N LYS A 117 -13.13 -19.58 15.62
CA LYS A 117 -14.08 -20.70 15.41
C LYS A 117 -14.79 -20.65 14.05
N VAL A 118 -15.09 -19.45 13.55
CA VAL A 118 -15.74 -19.28 12.24
C VAL A 118 -14.74 -19.55 11.13
N ALA A 119 -13.51 -19.05 11.30
CA ALA A 119 -12.41 -19.31 10.39
C ALA A 119 -12.12 -20.82 10.26
N GLU A 120 -12.16 -21.59 11.35
CA GLU A 120 -12.04 -23.05 11.31
C GLU A 120 -13.24 -23.72 10.61
N ALA A 121 -14.46 -23.26 10.86
CA ALA A 121 -15.66 -23.78 10.20
C ALA A 121 -15.62 -23.57 8.67
N LEU A 122 -15.08 -22.43 8.22
CA LEU A 122 -14.86 -22.15 6.79
C LEU A 122 -13.85 -23.11 6.16
N LEU A 123 -12.75 -23.41 6.85
CA LEU A 123 -11.78 -24.43 6.40
C LEU A 123 -12.40 -25.81 6.33
N ARG A 124 -13.20 -26.23 7.33
CA ARG A 124 -13.90 -27.52 7.29
C ARG A 124 -14.86 -27.62 6.11
N LYS A 125 -15.55 -26.52 5.79
CA LYS A 125 -16.50 -26.45 4.68
C LYS A 125 -15.80 -26.50 3.32
N ASN A 126 -14.67 -25.82 3.18
CA ASN A 126 -13.87 -25.79 1.96
C ASN A 126 -12.41 -26.15 2.27
N PRO A 127 -12.09 -27.45 2.47
CA PRO A 127 -10.75 -27.87 2.82
C PRO A 127 -9.69 -27.45 1.78
N PRO A 128 -8.56 -26.84 2.20
CA PRO A 128 -7.51 -26.42 1.29
C PRO A 128 -6.64 -27.61 0.88
N LYS A 129 -6.96 -28.18 -0.29
CA LYS A 129 -6.39 -29.46 -0.74
C LYS A 129 -4.89 -29.39 -1.00
N ALA A 130 -4.38 -28.27 -1.54
CA ALA A 130 -2.96 -28.12 -1.83
C ALA A 130 -2.14 -27.99 -0.54
N ILE A 131 -2.63 -27.21 0.43
CA ILE A 131 -2.00 -27.09 1.76
C ILE A 131 -1.96 -28.45 2.47
N MET A 132 -3.11 -29.13 2.54
CA MET A 132 -3.21 -30.44 3.20
C MET A 132 -2.25 -31.46 2.58
N LYS A 133 -2.16 -31.50 1.24
CA LYS A 133 -1.25 -32.40 0.53
C LYS A 133 0.22 -32.12 0.83
N GLU A 134 0.63 -30.84 0.84
CA GLU A 134 2.03 -30.46 1.12
C GLU A 134 2.44 -30.78 2.56
N LEU A 135 1.53 -30.56 3.52
CA LEU A 135 1.77 -30.84 4.93
C LEU A 135 1.55 -32.32 5.31
N GLY A 136 1.01 -33.13 4.40
CA GLY A 136 0.81 -34.58 4.61
C GLY A 136 -0.47 -34.95 5.36
N TYR A 137 -1.47 -34.07 5.42
CA TYR A 137 -2.75 -34.31 6.09
C TYR A 137 -3.78 -34.91 5.14
N LYS A 138 -4.48 -35.95 5.59
CA LYS A 138 -5.62 -36.55 4.86
C LYS A 138 -6.96 -35.93 5.26
N ASN A 139 -7.02 -35.35 6.44
CA ASN A 139 -8.21 -34.76 7.04
C ASN A 139 -7.95 -33.31 7.44
N VAL A 140 -8.90 -32.42 7.15
CA VAL A 140 -8.87 -31.02 7.56
C VAL A 140 -8.92 -30.86 9.08
N ASP A 141 -9.64 -31.73 9.80
CA ASP A 141 -9.71 -31.68 11.26
C ASP A 141 -8.34 -31.98 11.88
N GLU A 142 -7.64 -33.00 11.40
CA GLU A 142 -6.28 -33.32 11.86
C GLU A 142 -5.32 -32.13 11.61
N MET A 143 -5.45 -31.46 10.47
CA MET A 143 -4.65 -30.28 10.15
C MET A 143 -4.98 -29.11 11.09
N ILE A 144 -6.26 -28.81 11.33
CA ILE A 144 -6.69 -27.72 12.23
C ILE A 144 -6.23 -27.98 13.68
N GLU A 145 -6.22 -29.23 14.13
CA GLU A 145 -5.77 -29.61 15.48
C GLU A 145 -4.25 -29.48 15.67
N ARG A 146 -3.46 -29.68 14.61
CA ARG A 146 -2.00 -29.76 14.69
C ARG A 146 -1.27 -28.51 14.20
N GLU A 147 -1.93 -27.68 13.40
CA GLU A 147 -1.31 -26.51 12.78
C GLU A 147 -1.89 -25.20 13.31
N GLU A 148 -1.06 -24.15 13.29
CA GLU A 148 -1.50 -22.81 13.66
C GLU A 148 -2.45 -22.24 12.60
N LEU A 149 -3.70 -21.97 12.99
CA LEU A 149 -4.78 -21.55 12.09
C LEU A 149 -4.38 -20.36 11.20
N PHE A 150 -3.71 -19.36 11.77
CA PHE A 150 -3.33 -18.15 11.05
C PHE A 150 -2.22 -18.40 10.02
N GLU A 151 -1.37 -19.41 10.24
CA GLU A 151 -0.39 -19.82 9.23
C GLU A 151 -1.06 -20.57 8.08
N ILE A 152 -2.06 -21.43 8.36
CA ILE A 152 -2.88 -22.06 7.31
C ILE A 152 -3.54 -20.98 6.44
N TYR A 153 -4.15 -19.98 7.07
CA TYR A 153 -4.80 -18.88 6.37
C TYR A 153 -3.84 -18.00 5.57
N ALA A 154 -2.65 -17.74 6.10
CA ALA A 154 -1.59 -17.06 5.34
C ALA A 154 -1.22 -17.87 4.09
N ALA A 155 -1.10 -19.18 4.23
CA ALA A 155 -0.78 -20.09 3.14
C ALA A 155 -1.86 -20.19 2.05
N LEU A 156 -3.14 -19.96 2.37
CA LEU A 156 -4.21 -19.88 1.36
C LEU A 156 -3.90 -18.87 0.24
N ARG A 157 -3.19 -17.78 0.56
CA ARG A 157 -2.87 -16.70 -0.37
C ARG A 157 -1.89 -17.11 -1.48
N PHE A 158 -1.19 -18.22 -1.32
CA PHE A 158 -0.11 -18.61 -2.24
C PHE A 158 -0.02 -20.09 -2.57
N MET A 159 -0.71 -20.97 -1.84
CA MET A 159 -0.74 -22.40 -2.12
C MET A 159 -1.94 -22.84 -2.94
N GLU A 160 -3.10 -22.22 -2.70
CA GLU A 160 -4.33 -22.59 -3.37
C GLU A 160 -4.49 -21.82 -4.68
N ASP A 161 -5.26 -22.41 -5.59
CA ASP A 161 -5.57 -21.80 -6.87
C ASP A 161 -6.35 -20.48 -6.71
N ARG A 162 -6.04 -19.49 -7.55
CA ARG A 162 -6.65 -18.15 -7.47
C ARG A 162 -8.14 -18.19 -7.80
N GLU A 163 -8.56 -19.03 -8.74
CA GLU A 163 -9.97 -19.19 -9.06
C GLU A 163 -10.69 -19.80 -7.85
N TRP A 164 -10.21 -20.92 -7.33
CA TRP A 164 -10.78 -21.56 -6.14
C TRP A 164 -10.88 -20.61 -4.94
N LEU A 165 -9.81 -19.86 -4.65
CA LEU A 165 -9.78 -18.90 -3.54
C LEU A 165 -10.89 -17.84 -3.70
N ASN A 166 -11.09 -17.30 -4.91
CA ASN A 166 -12.06 -16.22 -5.14
C ASN A 166 -13.50 -16.72 -5.32
N THR A 167 -13.71 -17.80 -6.06
CA THR A 167 -15.04 -18.29 -6.46
C THR A 167 -15.64 -19.28 -5.47
N THR A 168 -14.79 -19.99 -4.72
CA THR A 168 -15.23 -20.99 -3.74
C THR A 168 -15.02 -20.48 -2.31
N TYR A 169 -13.77 -20.17 -1.93
CA TYR A 169 -13.45 -19.90 -0.53
C TYR A 169 -13.97 -18.53 -0.05
N ILE A 170 -13.54 -17.44 -0.70
CA ILE A 170 -13.99 -16.08 -0.38
C ILE A 170 -15.49 -15.93 -0.63
N ALA A 171 -16.07 -16.65 -1.60
CA ALA A 171 -17.51 -16.60 -1.86
C ALA A 171 -18.36 -17.02 -0.66
N GLU A 172 -17.85 -17.86 0.25
CA GLU A 172 -18.56 -18.20 1.49
C GLU A 172 -18.66 -17.03 2.48
N TYR A 173 -17.80 -16.01 2.35
CA TYR A 173 -17.83 -14.84 3.22
C TYR A 173 -19.14 -14.03 3.06
N ARG A 174 -19.89 -14.23 1.97
CA ARG A 174 -21.23 -13.65 1.76
C ARG A 174 -22.23 -14.01 2.85
N LYS A 175 -22.03 -15.15 3.52
CA LYS A 175 -22.91 -15.65 4.58
C LYS A 175 -22.52 -15.13 5.96
N LEU A 176 -21.41 -14.41 6.06
CA LEU A 176 -20.93 -13.86 7.33
C LEU A 176 -21.86 -12.76 7.82
N LYS A 177 -21.99 -12.72 9.15
CA LYS A 177 -22.77 -11.73 9.88
C LYS A 177 -21.88 -11.06 10.93
N LYS A 178 -22.38 -9.98 11.52
CA LYS A 178 -21.70 -9.28 12.62
C LYS A 178 -21.27 -10.23 13.74
N GLU A 179 -22.10 -11.23 14.07
CA GLU A 179 -21.83 -12.17 15.16
C GLU A 179 -20.66 -13.12 14.88
N ASP A 180 -20.22 -13.22 13.62
CA ASP A 180 -19.06 -14.01 13.22
C ASP A 180 -17.73 -13.30 13.51
N PHE A 181 -17.78 -12.03 13.90
CA PHE A 181 -16.63 -11.18 14.16
C PHE A 181 -16.52 -10.84 15.66
N GLU A 182 -15.32 -10.46 16.09
CA GLU A 182 -14.97 -10.05 17.45
C GLU A 182 -13.96 -8.90 17.44
N GLU A 183 -13.96 -8.11 18.52
CA GLU A 183 -12.90 -7.14 18.77
C GLU A 183 -11.69 -7.86 19.35
N ARG A 184 -10.54 -7.79 18.66
CA ARG A 184 -9.28 -8.36 19.14
C ARG A 184 -8.07 -7.60 18.60
N ALA A 185 -6.91 -7.84 19.19
CA ALA A 185 -5.66 -7.25 18.72
C ALA A 185 -5.28 -7.73 17.31
N ILE A 186 -4.60 -6.87 16.56
CA ILE A 186 -3.92 -7.24 15.32
C ILE A 186 -2.74 -8.14 15.69
N GLU A 187 -2.60 -9.25 14.98
CA GLU A 187 -1.48 -10.17 15.15
C GLU A 187 -0.46 -9.95 14.04
N ILE A 188 0.82 -9.91 14.43
CA ILE A 188 1.94 -9.90 13.49
C ILE A 188 2.75 -11.17 13.73
N ARG A 189 2.91 -12.00 12.70
CA ARG A 189 3.58 -13.30 12.81
C ARG A 189 4.63 -13.49 11.71
N VAL A 190 5.76 -14.07 12.06
CA VAL A 190 6.69 -14.64 11.09
C VAL A 190 6.32 -16.11 10.90
N LEU A 191 6.07 -16.52 9.65
CA LEU A 191 5.69 -17.90 9.35
C LEU A 191 6.82 -18.86 9.70
N ASP A 192 6.50 -20.10 10.10
CA ASP A 192 7.50 -21.12 10.39
C ASP A 192 8.33 -21.43 9.13
N MET A 193 9.62 -21.07 9.18
CA MET A 193 10.52 -21.27 8.05
C MET A 193 10.65 -22.74 7.66
N LYS A 194 10.67 -23.69 8.61
CA LYS A 194 10.85 -25.12 8.30
C LYS A 194 9.63 -25.69 7.60
N LYS A 195 8.42 -25.33 8.05
CA LYS A 195 7.16 -25.80 7.46
C LYS A 195 6.94 -25.20 6.08
N TRP A 196 7.15 -23.89 5.94
CA TRP A 196 6.76 -23.17 4.73
C TRP A 196 7.90 -22.99 3.72
N LYS A 197 9.15 -23.38 4.01
CA LYS A 197 10.34 -23.13 3.16
C LYS A 197 10.12 -23.36 1.65
N LYS A 198 9.66 -24.57 1.29
CA LYS A 198 9.45 -24.96 -0.12
C LYS A 198 8.40 -24.10 -0.80
N VAL A 199 7.42 -23.68 -0.01
CA VAL A 199 6.29 -22.89 -0.46
C VAL A 199 6.66 -21.41 -0.56
N THR A 200 7.46 -20.91 0.38
CA THR A 200 7.92 -19.52 0.42
C THR A 200 8.94 -19.23 -0.67
N GLU A 201 9.78 -20.20 -1.07
CA GLU A 201 10.68 -20.07 -2.23
C GLU A 201 9.91 -19.83 -3.54
N ALA A 202 8.82 -20.58 -3.77
CA ALA A 202 7.95 -20.41 -4.94
C ALA A 202 7.16 -19.09 -4.90
N PHE A 203 6.76 -18.63 -3.71
CA PHE A 203 6.03 -17.38 -3.52
C PHE A 203 6.92 -16.13 -3.65
N VAL A 204 8.09 -16.12 -3.01
CA VAL A 204 9.06 -15.00 -3.04
C VAL A 204 9.64 -14.82 -4.45
N GLY A 205 9.79 -15.90 -5.22
CA GLY A 205 10.18 -15.82 -6.63
C GLY A 205 9.16 -15.09 -7.52
N LYS A 206 7.88 -15.12 -7.18
CA LYS A 206 6.78 -14.49 -7.96
C LYS A 206 6.33 -13.15 -7.38
N LYS A 207 6.25 -13.02 -6.05
CA LYS A 207 5.96 -11.77 -5.35
C LYS A 207 7.26 -11.22 -4.78
N LEU A 208 7.65 -10.05 -5.30
CA LEU A 208 8.90 -9.34 -5.03
C LEU A 208 9.09 -8.85 -3.58
N HIS A 209 8.30 -9.33 -2.61
CA HIS A 209 8.27 -8.78 -1.26
C HIS A 209 7.87 -9.81 -0.19
N PRO A 210 8.55 -9.81 0.98
CA PRO A 210 8.45 -10.86 2.00
C PRO A 210 7.33 -10.67 3.03
N MET A 211 6.28 -9.89 2.74
CA MET A 211 5.22 -9.60 3.74
C MET A 211 3.85 -9.43 3.08
N SER A 212 2.81 -9.89 3.76
CA SER A 212 1.41 -9.77 3.34
C SER A 212 0.51 -9.77 4.58
N HIS A 213 -0.80 -9.64 4.35
CA HIS A 213 -1.81 -9.55 5.40
C HIS A 213 -3.12 -10.25 5.00
N LEU A 214 -3.98 -10.41 5.99
CA LEU A 214 -5.38 -10.85 5.92
C LEU A 214 -6.23 -9.87 6.72
N LYS A 215 -6.99 -9.04 6.01
CA LYS A 215 -7.79 -7.95 6.58
C LYS A 215 -8.90 -8.49 7.49
N GLU A 216 -9.54 -9.58 7.05
CA GLU A 216 -10.61 -10.26 7.76
C GLU A 216 -10.14 -10.93 9.06
N LEU A 217 -8.87 -11.29 9.15
CA LEU A 217 -8.29 -11.94 10.32
C LEU A 217 -7.38 -11.02 11.12
N GLY A 218 -7.28 -9.73 10.81
CA GLY A 218 -6.37 -8.84 11.51
C GLY A 218 -4.94 -9.40 11.62
N LEU A 219 -4.48 -10.09 10.57
CA LEU A 219 -3.19 -10.78 10.57
C LEU A 219 -2.27 -10.09 9.58
N ILE A 220 -1.09 -9.72 10.04
CA ILE A 220 0.05 -9.33 9.22
C ILE A 220 1.07 -10.45 9.35
N PHE A 221 1.57 -10.96 8.23
CA PHE A 221 2.53 -12.05 8.26
C PHE A 221 3.77 -11.78 7.41
N VAL A 222 4.91 -12.19 7.96
CA VAL A 222 6.22 -12.15 7.30
C VAL A 222 6.54 -13.53 6.78
N VAL A 223 6.85 -13.60 5.49
CA VAL A 223 7.38 -14.79 4.86
C VAL A 223 8.88 -14.82 5.14
N PRO A 224 9.39 -15.79 5.93
CA PRO A 224 10.80 -15.80 6.33
C PRO A 224 11.69 -16.00 5.10
N SER A 225 12.81 -15.27 5.09
CA SER A 225 13.86 -15.42 4.09
C SER A 225 15.23 -15.34 4.76
N THR A 226 16.14 -16.23 4.36
CA THR A 226 17.53 -16.20 4.83
C THR A 226 18.39 -15.20 4.05
N GLU A 227 17.87 -14.61 2.98
CA GLU A 227 18.60 -13.64 2.16
C GLU A 227 18.34 -12.22 2.66
N LEU A 228 19.37 -11.60 3.26
CA LEU A 228 19.35 -10.17 3.58
C LEU A 228 19.60 -9.37 2.30
N LYS A 229 18.57 -8.67 1.84
CA LYS A 229 18.65 -7.76 0.69
C LYS A 229 18.88 -6.33 1.17
N ASP A 230 19.55 -5.53 0.35
CA ASP A 230 19.60 -4.08 0.56
C ASP A 230 18.18 -3.51 0.73
N ALA A 231 18.00 -2.56 1.64
CA ALA A 231 16.70 -1.92 1.92
C ALA A 231 15.65 -2.84 2.59
N SER A 232 15.98 -4.10 2.92
CA SER A 232 15.00 -5.06 3.44
C SER A 232 14.48 -4.71 4.83
N THR A 233 15.30 -4.15 5.72
CA THR A 233 14.86 -3.77 7.07
C THR A 233 13.92 -2.57 7.02
N THR A 234 14.25 -1.56 6.23
CA THR A 234 13.40 -0.38 5.98
C THR A 234 12.10 -0.81 5.32
N TYR A 235 12.18 -1.69 4.32
CA TYR A 235 11.01 -2.26 3.66
C TYR A 235 10.07 -2.93 4.68
N LEU A 236 10.60 -3.83 5.50
CA LEU A 236 9.81 -4.54 6.51
C LEU A 236 9.19 -3.57 7.52
N PHE A 237 9.95 -2.59 8.01
CA PHE A 237 9.45 -1.58 8.94
C PHE A 237 8.28 -0.78 8.34
N VAL A 238 8.47 -0.23 7.14
CA VAL A 238 7.48 0.58 6.43
C VAL A 238 6.25 -0.26 6.08
N MET A 239 6.42 -1.49 5.59
CA MET A 239 5.30 -2.36 5.24
C MET A 239 4.53 -2.86 6.44
N THR A 240 5.20 -3.12 7.56
CA THR A 240 4.50 -3.45 8.82
C THR A 240 3.59 -2.30 9.23
N SER A 241 4.08 -1.06 9.16
CA SER A 241 3.27 0.14 9.43
C SER A 241 2.12 0.30 8.44
N HIS A 242 2.39 0.12 7.15
CA HIS A 242 1.38 0.20 6.08
C HIS A 242 0.25 -0.81 6.30
N TYR A 243 0.58 -2.08 6.58
CA TYR A 243 -0.42 -3.12 6.78
C TYR A 243 -1.18 -2.95 8.10
N LEU A 244 -0.59 -2.35 9.14
CA LEU A 244 -1.32 -1.99 10.35
C LEU A 244 -2.41 -0.96 10.06
N ASP A 245 -2.07 0.11 9.35
CA ASP A 245 -3.04 1.15 8.96
C ASP A 245 -4.13 0.57 8.05
N GLU A 246 -3.75 -0.28 7.09
CA GLU A 246 -4.70 -0.92 6.19
C GLU A 246 -5.65 -1.86 6.95
N VAL A 247 -5.13 -2.77 7.77
CA VAL A 247 -5.95 -3.70 8.56
C VAL A 247 -6.90 -2.94 9.49
N ASN A 248 -6.45 -1.85 10.11
CA ASN A 248 -7.29 -0.98 10.93
C ASN A 248 -8.42 -0.33 10.12
N LEU A 249 -8.12 0.22 8.93
CA LEU A 249 -9.15 0.82 8.08
C LEU A 249 -10.20 -0.21 7.66
N TYR A 250 -9.79 -1.39 7.22
CA TYR A 250 -10.74 -2.44 6.83
C TYR A 250 -11.53 -3.00 8.01
N SER A 251 -10.93 -3.07 9.20
CA SER A 251 -11.67 -3.35 10.45
C SER A 251 -12.78 -2.33 10.68
N ASN A 252 -12.47 -1.03 10.56
CA ASN A 252 -13.47 0.04 10.71
C ASN A 252 -14.55 -0.03 9.63
N TYR A 253 -14.17 -0.34 8.39
CA TYR A 253 -15.11 -0.58 7.29
C TYR A 253 -16.05 -1.76 7.59
N PHE A 254 -15.52 -2.91 8.04
CA PHE A 254 -16.35 -4.07 8.41
C PHE A 254 -17.29 -3.73 9.56
N LYS A 255 -16.79 -3.04 10.58
CA LYS A 255 -17.60 -2.61 11.72
C LYS A 255 -18.71 -1.65 11.31
N TYR A 256 -18.41 -0.65 10.48
CA TYR A 256 -19.37 0.34 9.98
C TYR A 256 -20.53 -0.30 9.24
N TYR A 257 -20.27 -1.33 8.44
CA TYR A 257 -21.28 -2.03 7.65
C TYR A 257 -21.85 -3.29 8.30
N SER A 258 -21.45 -3.61 9.53
CA SER A 258 -21.79 -4.89 10.18
C SER A 258 -23.29 -5.12 10.40
N GLU A 259 -24.09 -4.05 10.49
CA GLU A 259 -25.56 -4.11 10.63
C GLU A 259 -26.29 -4.24 9.28
N GLY A 260 -25.59 -4.05 8.16
CA GLY A 260 -26.21 -4.07 6.83
C GLY A 260 -26.56 -5.50 6.38
N SER A 261 -27.70 -5.66 5.71
CA SER A 261 -28.10 -6.95 5.11
C SER A 261 -27.14 -7.42 4.01
N ASP A 262 -26.33 -6.52 3.48
CA ASP A 262 -25.29 -6.74 2.46
C ASP A 262 -23.87 -6.84 3.05
N PHE A 263 -23.74 -6.99 4.37
CA PHE A 263 -22.44 -7.03 5.07
C PHE A 263 -21.47 -8.06 4.46
N GLY A 264 -21.92 -9.30 4.24
CA GLY A 264 -21.09 -10.34 3.65
C GLY A 264 -20.59 -10.01 2.23
N GLU A 265 -21.41 -9.37 1.39
CA GLU A 265 -20.98 -8.91 0.05
C GLU A 265 -19.92 -7.81 0.16
N LYS A 266 -20.08 -6.89 1.12
CA LYS A 266 -19.10 -5.84 1.40
C LYS A 266 -17.76 -6.42 1.85
N VAL A 267 -17.78 -7.45 2.70
CA VAL A 267 -16.57 -8.19 3.09
C VAL A 267 -15.91 -8.81 1.87
N VAL A 268 -16.66 -9.55 1.04
CA VAL A 268 -16.13 -10.17 -0.19
C VAL A 268 -15.48 -9.16 -1.11
N SER A 269 -16.17 -8.07 -1.42
CA SER A 269 -15.68 -7.05 -2.34
C SER A 269 -14.39 -6.39 -1.83
N ALA A 270 -14.34 -6.08 -0.54
CA ALA A 270 -13.17 -5.52 0.14
C ALA A 270 -11.95 -6.47 0.14
N ILE A 271 -12.16 -7.78 0.34
CA ILE A 271 -11.08 -8.77 0.37
C ILE A 271 -10.52 -9.04 -1.04
N ARG A 272 -11.39 -9.09 -2.07
CA ARG A 272 -10.96 -9.27 -3.45
C ARG A 272 -10.28 -8.03 -4.04
N GLY A 273 -10.57 -6.85 -3.49
CA GLY A 273 -10.13 -5.58 -4.04
C GLY A 273 -10.77 -5.33 -5.40
N ASP A 274 -12.10 -5.50 -5.48
CA ASP A 274 -12.84 -5.29 -6.71
C ASP A 274 -12.58 -3.87 -7.24
N VAL A 275 -12.39 -3.75 -8.56
CA VAL A 275 -12.04 -2.49 -9.21
C VAL A 275 -13.26 -1.98 -9.97
N PRO A 276 -13.64 -0.70 -9.79
CA PRO A 276 -14.77 -0.10 -10.51
C PRO A 276 -14.55 -0.11 -12.03
N ASP A 277 -15.65 -0.07 -12.78
CA ASP A 277 -15.64 0.15 -14.22
C ASP A 277 -15.32 1.63 -14.51
N ALA A 278 -14.43 1.89 -15.49
CA ALA A 278 -14.04 3.24 -15.87
C ALA A 278 -15.20 4.10 -16.40
N SER A 279 -16.25 3.46 -16.96
CA SER A 279 -17.45 4.13 -17.44
C SER A 279 -18.20 4.90 -16.35
N LEU A 280 -17.98 4.56 -15.07
CA LEU A 280 -18.62 5.23 -13.94
C LEU A 280 -18.23 6.71 -13.80
N SER A 281 -17.02 7.09 -14.23
CA SER A 281 -16.50 8.46 -14.20
C SER A 281 -16.29 9.09 -15.57
N LYS A 282 -16.54 8.36 -16.65
CA LYS A 282 -16.22 8.80 -18.02
C LYS A 282 -16.95 10.10 -18.37
N GLY A 283 -16.17 11.15 -18.66
CA GLY A 283 -16.68 12.45 -19.11
C GLY A 283 -17.37 13.30 -18.04
N ASP A 284 -17.30 12.90 -16.76
CA ASP A 284 -17.85 13.68 -15.64
C ASP A 284 -16.74 14.04 -14.66
N SER A 285 -16.26 15.27 -14.71
CA SER A 285 -15.22 15.80 -13.82
C SER A 285 -15.59 15.79 -12.34
N ASN A 286 -16.88 15.58 -12.02
CA ASN A 286 -17.36 15.49 -10.64
C ASN A 286 -17.39 14.05 -10.12
N LYS A 287 -17.10 13.04 -10.92
CA LYS A 287 -17.11 11.64 -10.49
C LYS A 287 -15.70 11.10 -10.36
N TRP A 288 -15.36 10.68 -9.16
CA TRP A 288 -14.05 10.14 -8.84
C TRP A 288 -14.17 8.66 -8.52
N LEU A 289 -13.25 7.86 -9.03
CA LEU A 289 -13.18 6.44 -8.71
C LEU A 289 -12.49 6.22 -7.36
N VAL A 290 -12.82 5.10 -6.71
CA VAL A 290 -12.08 4.56 -5.56
C VAL A 290 -11.41 3.28 -6.02
N ILE A 291 -10.09 3.34 -6.23
CA ILE A 291 -9.31 2.26 -6.82
C ILE A 291 -8.43 1.64 -5.74
N GLN A 292 -8.77 0.42 -5.30
CA GLN A 292 -8.09 -0.26 -4.20
C GLN A 292 -6.77 -0.93 -4.59
N ARG A 293 -6.44 -1.02 -5.88
CA ARG A 293 -5.29 -1.77 -6.40
C ARG A 293 -4.34 -0.85 -7.14
N TYR A 294 -3.04 -1.13 -7.09
CA TYR A 294 -2.08 -0.51 -8.00
C TYR A 294 -2.22 -1.01 -9.44
N LEU A 295 -3.21 -0.49 -10.18
CA LEU A 295 -3.49 -0.92 -11.56
C LEU A 295 -2.28 -0.76 -12.48
N PHE A 296 -1.46 0.27 -12.28
CA PHE A 296 -0.24 0.49 -13.07
C PHE A 296 0.72 -0.71 -13.01
N LYS A 297 0.78 -1.43 -11.88
CA LYS A 297 1.61 -2.62 -11.72
C LYS A 297 1.10 -3.80 -12.56
N GLU A 298 -0.21 -3.83 -12.85
CA GLU A 298 -0.87 -4.88 -13.60
C GLU A 298 -0.90 -4.54 -15.10
N ASP A 299 -1.35 -3.34 -15.42
CA ASP A 299 -1.38 -2.77 -16.76
C ASP A 299 -1.13 -1.25 -16.69
N PRO A 300 0.07 -0.77 -17.07
CA PRO A 300 0.36 0.67 -17.15
C PRO A 300 -0.52 1.46 -18.14
N LYS A 301 -1.29 0.76 -19.00
CA LYS A 301 -2.22 1.36 -19.97
C LYS A 301 -3.68 1.28 -19.53
N ASP A 302 -3.95 0.83 -18.30
CA ASP A 302 -5.31 0.79 -17.78
C ASP A 302 -5.94 2.18 -17.83
N ILE A 303 -7.06 2.30 -18.53
CA ILE A 303 -7.73 3.57 -18.78
C ILE A 303 -8.15 4.29 -17.48
N ARG A 304 -8.31 3.55 -16.38
CA ARG A 304 -8.68 4.11 -15.07
C ARG A 304 -7.55 4.92 -14.43
N LEU A 305 -6.30 4.68 -14.83
CA LEU A 305 -5.16 5.47 -14.36
C LEU A 305 -5.24 6.92 -14.84
N GLY A 306 -5.89 7.14 -15.99
CA GLY A 306 -6.03 8.46 -16.62
C GLY A 306 -7.29 9.24 -16.23
N VAL A 307 -8.13 8.74 -15.32
CA VAL A 307 -9.34 9.45 -14.85
C VAL A 307 -9.21 9.85 -13.38
N PRO A 308 -9.97 10.85 -12.88
CA PRO A 308 -9.90 11.25 -11.48
C PRO A 308 -10.25 10.10 -10.53
N HIS A 309 -9.36 9.85 -9.57
CA HIS A 309 -9.54 8.79 -8.59
C HIS A 309 -8.79 9.07 -7.29
N ILE A 310 -9.13 8.30 -6.27
CA ILE A 310 -8.37 8.15 -5.03
C ILE A 310 -7.99 6.68 -4.83
N ASN A 311 -6.90 6.47 -4.11
CA ASN A 311 -6.36 5.14 -3.84
C ASN A 311 -6.10 4.95 -2.33
N PRO A 312 -6.81 4.02 -1.66
CA PRO A 312 -6.60 3.79 -0.23
C PRO A 312 -5.22 3.20 0.07
N GLU A 313 -4.63 2.37 -0.79
CA GLU A 313 -3.29 1.82 -0.56
C GLU A 313 -2.23 2.94 -0.48
N ALA A 314 -2.34 3.97 -1.33
CA ALA A 314 -1.44 5.12 -1.30
C ALA A 314 -1.59 5.99 -0.04
N LEU A 315 -2.78 6.01 0.59
CA LEU A 315 -2.98 6.65 1.89
C LEU A 315 -2.16 5.95 2.99
N TYR A 316 -2.10 4.61 2.99
CA TYR A 316 -1.35 3.85 3.98
C TYR A 316 0.17 4.00 3.83
N HIS A 317 0.70 4.10 2.60
CA HIS A 317 2.14 4.39 2.43
C HIS A 317 2.52 5.78 2.90
N ARG A 318 1.60 6.75 2.78
CA ARG A 318 1.77 8.05 3.44
C ARG A 318 1.87 7.85 4.95
N GLY A 319 0.92 7.15 5.58
CA GLY A 319 0.97 6.79 7.00
C GLY A 319 2.29 6.15 7.42
N ALA A 320 2.77 5.16 6.67
CA ALA A 320 4.02 4.47 6.94
C ALA A 320 5.27 5.38 6.88
N SER A 321 5.33 6.28 5.90
CA SER A 321 6.40 7.29 5.84
C SER A 321 6.34 8.27 7.01
N HIS A 322 5.14 8.64 7.48
CA HIS A 322 4.94 9.45 8.69
C HIS A 322 5.35 8.70 9.96
N THR A 323 5.12 7.39 10.03
CA THR A 323 5.59 6.55 11.14
C THR A 323 7.11 6.57 11.22
N LEU A 324 7.82 6.47 10.10
CA LEU A 324 9.28 6.61 10.09
C LEU A 324 9.74 8.03 10.47
N LEU A 325 9.00 9.06 10.06
CA LEU A 325 9.26 10.43 10.51
C LEU A 325 9.14 10.59 12.03
N LYS A 326 8.16 9.93 12.68
CA LYS A 326 8.06 9.90 14.15
C LYS A 326 9.32 9.28 14.75
N MET A 327 9.82 8.18 14.18
CA MET A 327 11.07 7.55 14.64
C MET A 327 12.28 8.49 14.49
N ALA A 328 12.38 9.20 13.36
CA ALA A 328 13.46 10.17 13.11
C ALA A 328 13.48 11.35 14.10
N LYS A 329 12.34 11.71 14.72
CA LYS A 329 12.29 12.71 15.80
C LYS A 329 12.99 12.23 17.07
N PHE A 330 12.97 10.93 17.35
CA PHE A 330 13.67 10.33 18.50
C PHE A 330 15.13 9.97 18.19
N VAL A 331 15.44 9.75 16.91
CA VAL A 331 16.79 9.42 16.43
C VAL A 331 17.20 10.40 15.33
N PRO A 332 17.65 11.62 15.68
CA PRO A 332 17.96 12.68 14.71
C PRO A 332 19.06 12.32 13.69
N ALA A 333 19.85 11.29 13.98
CA ALA A 333 20.89 10.79 13.09
C ALA A 333 20.35 10.05 11.85
N LEU A 334 19.06 9.70 11.79
CA LEU A 334 18.48 9.00 10.65
C LEU A 334 18.44 9.90 9.40
N HIS A 335 19.01 9.42 8.30
CA HIS A 335 19.04 10.15 7.02
C HIS A 335 17.72 10.00 6.24
N PHE A 336 16.62 10.42 6.85
CA PHE A 336 15.27 10.34 6.27
C PHE A 336 14.78 11.66 5.65
N LEU A 337 15.52 12.76 5.83
CA LEU A 337 15.06 14.13 5.51
C LEU A 337 14.59 14.33 4.06
N ILE A 338 15.14 13.62 3.08
CA ILE A 338 14.71 13.74 1.67
C ILE A 338 13.31 13.17 1.41
N TRP A 339 12.79 12.34 2.32
CA TRP A 339 11.47 11.70 2.22
C TRP A 339 10.39 12.35 3.10
N GLU A 340 10.71 13.45 3.78
CA GLU A 340 9.75 14.18 4.59
C GLU A 340 8.71 14.87 3.69
N HIS A 341 7.51 14.29 3.63
CA HIS A 341 6.37 14.82 2.85
C HIS A 341 6.64 14.96 1.33
N THR A 342 7.29 13.97 0.72
CA THR A 342 7.66 13.98 -0.71
C THR A 342 7.12 12.78 -1.51
N ASN A 343 6.22 11.96 -0.94
CA ASN A 343 5.70 10.77 -1.62
C ASN A 343 4.95 11.03 -2.95
N TYR A 344 4.44 12.24 -3.13
CA TYR A 344 3.76 12.71 -4.34
C TYR A 344 4.68 13.54 -5.26
N LEU A 345 5.97 13.67 -4.90
CA LEU A 345 6.89 14.57 -5.59
C LEU A 345 7.64 13.83 -6.68
N ALA A 346 7.65 14.39 -7.88
CA ALA A 346 8.50 13.96 -8.98
C ALA A 346 8.86 15.11 -9.90
N VAL A 347 9.97 14.94 -10.64
CA VAL A 347 10.56 15.97 -11.50
C VAL A 347 11.13 15.34 -12.75
N TRP A 348 10.98 16.02 -13.87
CA TRP A 348 11.62 15.67 -15.13
C TRP A 348 13.06 16.16 -15.12
N PHE A 349 14.00 15.23 -15.28
CA PHE A 349 15.42 15.55 -15.46
C PHE A 349 15.92 15.07 -16.82
N PRO A 350 16.87 15.78 -17.43
CA PRO A 350 17.58 15.26 -18.59
C PRO A 350 18.35 14.00 -18.21
N THR A 351 18.30 13.01 -19.08
CA THR A 351 19.16 11.83 -19.01
C THR A 351 20.52 12.14 -19.61
N LYS A 352 21.46 11.20 -19.48
CA LYS A 352 22.74 11.26 -20.20
C LYS A 352 22.57 11.25 -21.73
N SER A 353 21.46 10.70 -22.24
CA SER A 353 21.10 10.73 -23.67
C SER A 353 20.43 12.04 -24.12
N GLY A 354 20.08 12.94 -23.19
CA GLY A 354 19.39 14.20 -23.46
C GLY A 354 17.86 14.12 -23.41
N ASP A 355 17.28 12.93 -23.26
CA ASP A 355 15.83 12.75 -23.11
C ASP A 355 15.35 13.18 -21.71
N GLN A 356 14.09 13.56 -21.56
CA GLN A 356 13.52 13.86 -20.24
C GLN A 356 12.94 12.59 -19.60
N ARG A 357 13.31 12.31 -18.34
CA ARG A 357 12.77 11.19 -17.57
C ARG A 357 12.35 11.63 -16.17
N LEU A 358 11.23 11.08 -15.69
CA LEU A 358 10.63 11.42 -14.41
C LEU A 358 11.34 10.75 -13.23
N VAL A 359 12.02 11.49 -12.37
CA VAL A 359 12.57 10.98 -11.11
C VAL A 359 11.59 11.29 -9.99
N ASN A 360 11.07 10.25 -9.32
CA ASN A 360 10.15 10.40 -8.19
C ASN A 360 10.86 10.24 -6.85
N PHE A 361 10.34 10.93 -5.84
CA PHE A 361 10.79 10.86 -4.46
C PHE A 361 9.83 10.03 -3.59
N ASN A 362 9.02 9.16 -4.20
CA ASN A 362 8.17 8.27 -3.43
C ASN A 362 9.01 7.26 -2.66
N PHE A 363 8.83 7.24 -1.34
CA PHE A 363 9.71 6.47 -0.47
C PHE A 363 9.61 4.96 -0.76
N MET A 364 8.40 4.47 -1.00
CA MET A 364 8.16 3.05 -1.27
C MET A 364 8.74 2.61 -2.62
N ASP A 365 8.50 3.40 -3.67
CA ASP A 365 9.10 3.14 -4.99
C ASP A 365 10.63 3.05 -4.89
N ASN A 366 11.26 3.99 -4.17
CA ASN A 366 12.71 4.04 -4.02
C ASN A 366 13.28 2.89 -3.16
N ILE A 367 12.60 2.48 -2.07
CA ILE A 367 12.97 1.29 -1.30
C ILE A 367 12.94 0.06 -2.19
N MET A 368 11.83 -0.15 -2.91
CA MET A 368 11.65 -1.32 -3.74
C MET A 368 12.67 -1.37 -4.86
N ASN A 369 12.89 -0.25 -5.57
CA ASN A 369 13.88 -0.15 -6.63
C ASN A 369 15.28 -0.60 -6.18
N VAL A 370 15.69 -0.23 -4.96
CA VAL A 370 16.95 -0.70 -4.37
C VAL A 370 16.89 -2.18 -4.02
N MET A 371 15.84 -2.62 -3.33
CA MET A 371 15.68 -4.01 -2.85
C MET A 371 15.71 -5.04 -3.99
N ILE A 372 15.10 -4.72 -5.12
CA ILE A 372 15.06 -5.58 -6.31
C ILE A 372 16.07 -5.16 -7.40
N LYS A 373 16.98 -4.24 -7.09
CA LYS A 373 18.09 -3.82 -7.96
C LYS A 373 17.64 -3.34 -9.36
N ARG A 374 16.56 -2.57 -9.43
CA ARG A 374 16.07 -1.96 -10.68
C ARG A 374 17.08 -0.95 -11.22
N LYS A 375 17.24 -0.95 -12.53
CA LYS A 375 18.00 0.08 -13.23
C LYS A 375 17.14 1.34 -13.32
N PHE A 376 17.75 2.43 -13.79
CA PHE A 376 17.02 3.67 -13.93
C PHE A 376 15.85 3.50 -14.91
N GLU A 377 16.07 2.82 -16.04
CA GLU A 377 15.12 2.72 -17.15
C GLU A 377 13.84 1.94 -16.80
N ASP A 378 13.94 0.97 -15.89
CA ASP A 378 12.86 0.06 -15.49
C ASP A 378 12.40 0.24 -14.04
N ARG A 379 12.75 1.38 -13.43
CA ARG A 379 12.37 1.76 -12.06
C ARG A 379 10.85 1.82 -11.87
N TYR A 380 10.40 1.51 -10.66
CA TYR A 380 9.03 1.71 -10.23
C TYR A 380 8.70 3.17 -9.96
N THR A 381 7.48 3.54 -10.36
CA THR A 381 6.88 4.88 -10.20
C THR A 381 5.40 4.81 -9.79
N TYR A 382 4.86 3.61 -9.56
CA TYR A 382 3.41 3.44 -9.44
C TYR A 382 2.86 3.91 -8.10
N HIS A 383 3.63 3.83 -7.00
CA HIS A 383 3.18 4.42 -5.74
C HIS A 383 3.13 5.95 -5.82
N PHE A 384 4.07 6.55 -6.56
CA PHE A 384 4.07 7.99 -6.82
C PHE A 384 2.78 8.45 -7.52
N HIS A 385 2.35 7.77 -8.58
CA HIS A 385 1.17 8.19 -9.36
C HIS A 385 -0.09 8.25 -8.49
N GLU A 386 -0.33 7.20 -7.70
CA GLU A 386 -1.47 7.13 -6.78
C GLU A 386 -1.35 8.17 -5.64
N ALA A 387 -0.13 8.39 -5.13
CA ALA A 387 0.12 9.41 -4.10
C ALA A 387 -0.13 10.83 -4.62
N LEU A 388 0.14 11.10 -5.90
CA LEU A 388 -0.12 12.40 -6.53
C LEU A 388 -1.62 12.66 -6.69
N TRP A 389 -2.39 11.67 -7.16
CA TRP A 389 -3.86 11.76 -7.21
C TRP A 389 -4.46 12.05 -5.83
N ASN A 390 -4.06 11.29 -4.81
CA ASN A 390 -4.48 11.53 -3.43
C ASN A 390 -4.07 12.91 -2.92
N LYS A 391 -2.85 13.38 -3.23
CA LYS A 391 -2.37 14.70 -2.78
C LYS A 391 -3.19 15.84 -3.40
N ILE A 392 -3.59 15.71 -4.66
CA ILE A 392 -4.49 16.69 -5.30
C ILE A 392 -5.80 16.76 -4.52
N PHE A 393 -6.45 15.62 -4.28
CA PHE A 393 -7.68 15.58 -3.48
C PHE A 393 -7.49 16.21 -2.08
N ILE A 394 -6.42 15.82 -1.37
CA ILE A 394 -6.10 16.32 -0.02
C ILE A 394 -5.92 17.84 0.00
N ASN A 395 -5.33 18.45 -1.03
CA ASN A 395 -5.14 19.91 -1.06
C ASN A 395 -6.47 20.67 -1.10
N TYR A 396 -7.53 20.07 -1.64
CA TYR A 396 -8.87 20.66 -1.68
C TYR A 396 -9.71 20.32 -0.45
N PHE A 397 -9.68 19.06 0.00
CA PHE A 397 -10.61 18.55 1.01
C PHE A 397 -10.00 18.15 2.35
N GLY A 398 -8.67 17.99 2.42
CA GLY A 398 -7.96 17.47 3.59
C GLY A 398 -7.89 15.93 3.66
N VAL A 399 -7.04 15.42 4.56
CA VAL A 399 -6.81 13.98 4.73
C VAL A 399 -7.99 13.27 5.39
N ASP A 400 -8.62 13.90 6.38
CA ASP A 400 -9.78 13.31 7.07
C ASP A 400 -10.95 13.05 6.12
N LYS A 401 -11.14 13.93 5.13
CA LYS A 401 -12.16 13.73 4.09
C LYS A 401 -11.80 12.56 3.18
N LEU A 402 -10.52 12.41 2.80
CA LEU A 402 -10.05 11.30 1.99
C LEU A 402 -10.34 9.96 2.68
N GLU A 403 -10.00 9.84 3.96
CA GLU A 403 -10.27 8.66 4.79
C GLU A 403 -11.78 8.34 4.86
N LYS A 404 -12.59 9.35 5.14
CA LYS A 404 -14.06 9.20 5.20
C LYS A 404 -14.63 8.70 3.87
N VAL A 405 -14.25 9.34 2.77
CA VAL A 405 -14.76 9.00 1.42
C VAL A 405 -14.36 7.60 1.01
N VAL A 406 -13.13 7.17 1.33
CA VAL A 406 -12.69 5.78 1.11
C VAL A 406 -13.62 4.80 1.81
N VAL A 407 -13.88 4.98 3.11
CA VAL A 407 -14.71 4.05 3.90
C VAL A 407 -16.16 4.02 3.39
N GLU A 408 -16.72 5.18 3.07
CA GLU A 408 -18.11 5.31 2.62
C GLU A 408 -18.35 4.76 1.20
N ASN A 409 -17.35 4.81 0.32
CA ASN A 409 -17.55 4.55 -1.11
C ASN A 409 -16.76 3.36 -1.66
N LEU A 410 -16.08 2.60 -0.79
CA LEU A 410 -15.25 1.46 -1.19
C LEU A 410 -15.99 0.42 -2.05
N LEU A 411 -17.20 0.03 -1.64
CA LEU A 411 -18.03 -0.93 -2.37
C LEU A 411 -18.53 -0.35 -3.70
N GLN A 412 -19.03 0.88 -3.66
CA GLN A 412 -19.55 1.54 -4.85
C GLN A 412 -18.44 1.79 -5.88
N GLY A 413 -17.20 1.92 -5.41
CA GLY A 413 -16.01 2.14 -6.24
C GLY A 413 -15.96 3.52 -6.89
N TRP A 414 -16.87 4.42 -6.53
CA TRP A 414 -16.87 5.81 -7.00
C TRP A 414 -17.70 6.71 -6.09
N PHE A 415 -17.50 8.02 -6.19
CA PHE A 415 -18.30 9.03 -5.50
C PHE A 415 -18.41 10.30 -6.35
N ASN A 416 -19.40 11.13 -6.02
CA ASN A 416 -19.54 12.46 -6.62
C ASN A 416 -18.96 13.52 -5.68
N ILE A 417 -17.96 14.28 -6.11
CA ILE A 417 -17.30 15.31 -5.28
C ILE A 417 -18.24 16.43 -4.81
N ARG A 418 -19.43 16.60 -5.41
CA ARG A 418 -20.45 17.56 -4.94
C ARG A 418 -21.22 17.09 -3.71
N LYS A 419 -21.07 15.82 -3.32
CA LYS A 419 -21.88 15.18 -2.27
C LYS A 419 -21.09 14.82 -1.01
N ILE A 420 -19.80 15.18 -0.93
CA ILE A 420 -18.88 14.69 0.12
C ILE A 420 -18.62 15.68 1.24
#